data_AF-A0A6J5ZLR8-F1
#
_entry.id   AF-A0A6J5ZLR8-F1
#
_cell.length_a   1.000
_cell.length_b   1.000
_cell.length_c   1.000
_cell.angle_alpha   90.00
_cell.angle_beta   90.00
_cell.angle_gamma   90.00
#
_symmetry.space_group_name_H-M   'P 1'
#
loop_
_entity.id
_entity.type
_entity.pdbx_description
1 polymer ?
#
loop_
_entity_poly.entity_id
_entity_poly.type
_entity_poly.pdbx_seq_one_letter_code
_entity_poly.pdbx_strand_id
1 'polypeptide(L)'
;MNEIVDTESQQSGGTRALLIFVRFVLPALIVLSGVLLAVIGHRESAYEVGALLISAGLSVALLNLLYRVGVRGDKDRDREEEARDYFDRTGHWPGE
;
A
#
# COMPACT_ATOMS: atom_id res chain seq x y z
N MET A 1 -9.65 8.65 -37.23
CA MET A 1 -8.40 8.77 -36.47
C MET A 1 -8.62 9.76 -35.31
N ASN A 2 -9.44 9.38 -34.30
CA ASN A 2 -9.63 10.19 -33.09
C ASN A 2 -10.25 9.43 -31.89
N GLU A 3 -10.48 8.11 -31.95
CA GLU A 3 -11.14 7.34 -30.87
C GLU A 3 -10.18 6.65 -29.89
N ILE A 4 -8.86 6.65 -30.16
CA ILE A 4 -7.89 5.86 -29.37
C ILE A 4 -7.24 6.67 -28.24
N VAL A 5 -7.48 7.99 -28.17
CA VAL A 5 -6.84 8.90 -27.21
C VAL A 5 -7.65 9.06 -25.91
N ASP A 6 -8.96 8.79 -25.92
CA ASP A 6 -9.81 9.02 -24.75
C ASP A 6 -9.77 7.90 -23.69
N THR A 7 -9.33 6.69 -24.06
CA THR A 7 -9.36 5.51 -23.18
C THR A 7 -8.27 5.52 -22.10
N GLU A 8 -7.13 6.17 -22.33
CA GLU A 8 -6.00 6.15 -21.38
C GLU A 8 -6.22 7.05 -20.15
N SER A 9 -7.03 8.10 -20.28
CA SER A 9 -7.26 9.06 -19.18
C SER A 9 -8.16 8.53 -18.06
N GLN A 10 -9.03 7.55 -18.36
CA GLN A 10 -10.04 7.04 -17.41
C GLN A 10 -9.51 5.91 -16.49
N GLN A 11 -8.49 5.16 -16.91
CA GLN A 11 -7.96 4.01 -16.13
C GLN A 11 -7.08 4.42 -14.92
N SER A 12 -6.46 5.60 -14.95
CA SER A 12 -5.53 6.06 -13.89
C SER A 12 -6.26 6.47 -12.60
N GLY A 13 -7.44 7.09 -12.71
CA GLY A 13 -8.21 7.57 -11.55
C GLY A 13 -8.78 6.43 -10.71
N GLY A 14 -9.41 5.43 -11.35
CA GLY A 14 -9.99 4.28 -10.67
C GLY A 14 -8.96 3.42 -9.95
N THR A 15 -7.81 3.18 -10.59
CA THR A 15 -6.72 2.39 -10.01
C THR A 15 -6.13 3.08 -8.78
N ARG A 16 -5.91 4.41 -8.83
CA ARG A 16 -5.43 5.17 -7.66
C ARG A 16 -6.44 5.18 -6.52
N ALA A 17 -7.73 5.40 -6.82
CA ALA A 17 -8.79 5.39 -5.82
C ALA A 17 -8.92 4.02 -5.15
N LEU A 18 -8.87 2.94 -5.93
CA LEU A 18 -8.88 1.56 -5.42
C LEU A 18 -7.67 1.28 -4.51
N LEU A 19 -6.47 1.71 -4.91
CA LEU A 19 -5.26 1.54 -4.10
C LEU A 19 -5.35 2.32 -2.78
N ILE A 20 -5.90 3.54 -2.79
CA ILE A 20 -6.13 4.31 -1.56
C ILE A 20 -7.14 3.59 -0.67
N PHE A 21 -8.23 3.10 -1.26
CA PHE A 21 -9.27 2.39 -0.54
C PHE A 21 -8.72 1.14 0.16
N VAL A 22 -8.05 0.25 -0.57
CA VAL A 22 -7.51 -1.00 -0.03
C VAL A 22 -6.42 -0.75 1.01
N ARG A 23 -5.59 0.28 0.82
CA ARG A 23 -4.44 0.52 1.71
C ARG A 23 -4.76 1.29 2.97
N PHE A 24 -5.74 2.19 2.92
CA PHE A 24 -6.03 3.11 4.01
C PHE A 24 -7.47 3.03 4.51
N VAL A 25 -8.44 3.05 3.60
CA VAL A 25 -9.86 3.11 3.99
C VAL A 25 -10.30 1.80 4.62
N LEU A 26 -9.98 0.67 4.00
CA LEU A 26 -10.36 -0.65 4.48
C LEU A 26 -9.79 -0.94 5.90
N PRO A 27 -8.48 -0.82 6.18
CA PRO A 27 -7.98 -1.04 7.53
C PRO A 27 -8.53 -0.02 8.54
N ALA A 28 -8.72 1.24 8.15
CA ALA A 28 -9.31 2.25 9.03
C ALA A 28 -10.76 1.91 9.41
N LEU A 29 -11.57 1.40 8.48
CA LEU A 29 -12.94 0.96 8.75
C LEU A 29 -12.98 -0.25 9.69
N ILE A 30 -12.05 -1.19 9.55
CA ILE A 30 -11.94 -2.35 10.45
C ILE A 30 -11.64 -1.89 11.88
N VAL A 31 -10.63 -1.01 12.06
CA VAL A 31 -10.29 -0.45 13.38
C VAL A 31 -11.47 0.34 13.94
N LEU A 32 -12.08 1.21 13.13
CA LEU A 32 -13.24 2.01 13.54
C LEU A 32 -14.40 1.13 14.01
N SER A 33 -14.66 0.01 13.32
CA SER A 33 -15.70 -0.94 13.71
C SER A 33 -15.40 -1.59 15.07
N GLY A 34 -14.14 -1.95 15.32
CA GLY A 34 -13.72 -2.48 16.62
C GLY A 34 -13.85 -1.45 17.74
N VAL A 35 -13.47 -0.19 17.50
CA VAL A 35 -13.65 0.91 18.46
C VAL A 35 -15.13 1.16 18.73
N LEU A 36 -15.97 1.22 17.70
CA LEU A 36 -17.42 1.43 17.85
C LEU A 36 -18.06 0.30 18.68
N LEU A 37 -17.67 -0.95 18.43
CA LEU A 37 -18.16 -2.08 19.24
C LEU A 37 -17.73 -1.99 20.70
N ALA A 38 -16.48 -1.60 20.97
CA ALA A 38 -15.98 -1.43 22.33
C ALA A 38 -16.67 -0.26 23.07
N VAL A 39 -17.05 0.81 22.37
CA VAL A 39 -17.70 2.00 22.96
C VAL A 39 -19.20 1.81 23.17
N ILE A 40 -19.90 1.20 22.21
CA ILE A 40 -21.36 1.06 22.21
C ILE A 40 -21.79 -0.26 22.89
N GLY A 41 -20.90 -1.24 22.93
CA GLY A 41 -21.17 -2.55 23.51
C GLY A 41 -21.29 -2.49 25.03
N HIS A 42 -22.42 -2.96 25.56
CA HIS A 42 -22.68 -3.00 27.00
C HIS A 42 -22.29 -4.35 27.66
N ARG A 43 -21.75 -5.29 26.87
CA ARG A 43 -21.33 -6.61 27.34
C ARG A 43 -19.81 -6.69 27.39
N GLU A 44 -19.27 -7.44 28.35
CA GLU A 44 -17.83 -7.69 28.45
C GLU A 44 -17.25 -8.27 27.16
N SER A 45 -17.99 -9.15 26.48
CA SER A 45 -17.60 -9.73 25.20
C SER A 45 -17.41 -8.71 24.07
N ALA A 46 -18.00 -7.52 24.18
CA ALA A 46 -17.83 -6.46 23.17
C ALA A 46 -16.41 -5.89 23.17
N TYR A 47 -15.75 -5.84 24.33
CA TYR A 47 -14.36 -5.41 24.43
C TYR A 47 -13.40 -6.43 23.81
N GLU A 48 -13.66 -7.72 24.01
CA GLU A 48 -12.85 -8.79 23.43
C GLU A 48 -12.95 -8.79 21.90
N VAL A 49 -14.18 -8.74 21.37
CA VAL A 49 -14.42 -8.64 19.91
C VAL A 49 -13.85 -7.33 19.35
N GLY A 50 -14.00 -6.22 20.07
CA GLY A 50 -13.44 -4.93 19.69
C GLY A 50 -11.91 -4.95 19.58
N ALA A 51 -11.24 -5.53 20.57
CA ALA A 51 -9.78 -5.69 20.58
C ALA A 51 -9.29 -6.58 19.42
N LEU A 52 -10.01 -7.66 19.09
CA LEU A 52 -9.70 -8.52 17.95
C LEU A 52 -9.81 -7.74 16.62
N LEU A 53 -10.86 -6.95 16.44
CA LEU A 53 -11.04 -6.14 15.22
C LEU A 53 -9.98 -5.04 15.10
N ILE A 54 -9.67 -4.35 16.19
CA ILE A 54 -8.61 -3.34 16.21
C ILE A 54 -7.27 -3.98 15.82
N SER A 55 -6.96 -5.14 16.40
CA SER A 55 -5.72 -5.88 16.11
C SER A 55 -5.67 -6.34 14.64
N ALA A 56 -6.78 -6.83 14.10
CA ALA A 56 -6.87 -7.21 12.69
C ALA A 56 -6.66 -6.01 11.76
N GLY A 57 -7.32 -4.88 12.01
CA GLY A 57 -7.18 -3.67 11.21
C GLY A 57 -5.76 -3.09 11.26
N LEU A 58 -5.13 -3.09 12.44
CA LEU A 58 -3.73 -2.69 12.60
C LEU A 58 -2.76 -3.63 11.87
N SER A 59 -3.01 -4.95 11.92
CA SER A 59 -2.19 -5.94 11.21
C SER A 59 -2.25 -5.72 9.70
N VAL A 60 -3.45 -5.47 9.15
CA VAL A 60 -3.62 -5.13 7.73
C VAL A 60 -2.90 -3.83 7.37
N ALA A 61 -3.02 -2.80 8.21
CA ALA A 61 -2.31 -1.52 8.00
C ALA A 61 -0.79 -1.71 8.01
N LEU A 62 -0.28 -2.53 8.94
CA LEU A 62 1.15 -2.84 9.06
C LEU A 62 1.66 -3.63 7.84
N LEU A 63 0.92 -4.63 7.38
CA LEU A 63 1.27 -5.39 6.18
C LEU A 63 1.32 -4.48 4.94
N ASN A 64 0.35 -3.58 4.79
CA ASN A 64 0.36 -2.58 3.73
C ASN A 64 1.57 -1.64 3.82
N LEU A 65 1.96 -1.25 5.04
CA LEU A 65 3.15 -0.43 5.27
C LEU A 65 4.42 -1.19 4.87
N LEU A 66 4.57 -2.44 5.31
CA LEU A 66 5.74 -3.25 5.02
C LEU A 66 5.88 -3.51 3.52
N TYR A 67 4.77 -3.82 2.84
CA TYR A 67 4.76 -3.96 1.38
C TYR A 67 5.24 -2.68 0.68
N ARG A 68 4.77 -1.51 1.13
CA ARG A 68 5.21 -0.22 0.56
C ARG A 68 6.70 0.01 0.74
N VAL A 69 7.25 -0.34 1.90
CA VAL A 69 8.68 -0.20 2.20
C VAL A 69 9.49 -1.17 1.33
N GLY A 70 9.08 -2.44 1.24
CA GLY A 70 9.74 -3.47 0.43
C GLY A 70 9.80 -3.10 -1.05
N VAL A 71 8.67 -2.72 -1.65
CA VAL A 71 8.61 -2.33 -3.07
C VAL A 71 9.41 -1.07 -3.36
N ARG A 72 9.59 -0.18 -2.38
CA ARG A 72 10.44 1.00 -2.57
C ARG A 72 11.92 0.62 -2.67
N GLY A 73 12.35 -0.44 -1.99
CA GLY A 73 13.71 -0.98 -2.05
C GLY A 73 14.05 -1.66 -3.37
N ASP A 74 13.08 -2.29 -4.04
CA ASP A 74 13.32 -2.90 -5.37
C ASP A 74 13.81 -1.87 -6.38
N LYS A 75 13.26 -0.65 -6.36
CA LYS A 75 13.72 0.44 -7.25
C LYS A 75 15.16 0.89 -7.01
N ASP A 76 15.65 0.73 -5.79
CA ASP A 76 17.04 1.07 -5.47
C ASP A 76 17.97 -0.06 -5.94
N ARG A 77 17.51 -1.32 -5.88
CA ARG A 77 18.20 -2.48 -6.46
C ARG A 77 18.27 -2.42 -7.98
N ASP A 78 17.16 -2.07 -8.64
CA ASP A 78 17.12 -1.90 -10.10
C ASP A 78 18.13 -0.83 -10.56
N ARG A 79 18.23 0.29 -9.82
CA ARG A 79 19.22 1.34 -10.11
C ARG A 79 20.66 0.88 -9.90
N GLU A 80 20.90 0.05 -8.89
CA GLU A 80 22.23 -0.52 -8.66
C GLU A 80 22.61 -1.51 -9.77
N GLU A 81 21.67 -2.33 -10.21
CA GLU A 81 21.85 -3.30 -11.28
C GLU A 81 22.10 -2.60 -12.63
N GLU A 82 21.35 -1.55 -12.96
CA GLU A 82 21.61 -0.69 -14.12
C GLU A 82 23.00 -0.04 -14.08
N ALA A 83 23.45 0.38 -12.89
CA ALA A 83 24.77 0.98 -12.73
C ALA A 83 25.90 -0.04 -12.95
N ARG A 84 25.69 -1.29 -12.50
CA ARG A 84 26.63 -2.40 -12.76
C ARG A 84 26.69 -2.74 -14.24
N ASP A 85 25.55 -2.86 -14.91
CA ASP A 85 25.49 -3.08 -16.36
C ASP A 85 26.19 -1.98 -17.17
N TYR A 86 26.09 -0.73 -16.71
CA TYR A 86 26.80 0.40 -17.30
C TYR A 86 28.31 0.27 -17.10
N PHE A 87 28.74 -0.05 -15.89
CA PHE A 87 30.16 -0.24 -15.56
C PHE A 87 30.78 -1.39 -16.36
N ASP A 88 30.12 -2.54 -16.45
CA ASP A 88 30.61 -3.70 -17.22
C ASP A 88 30.77 -3.38 -18.71
N ARG A 89 29.90 -2.51 -19.26
CA ARG A 89 29.95 -2.10 -20.68
C ARG A 89 30.97 -1.00 -20.96
N THR A 90 31.13 -0.04 -20.05
CA THR A 90 31.90 1.19 -20.31
C THR A 90 33.23 1.26 -19.55
N GLY A 91 33.41 0.42 -18.53
CA GLY A 91 34.53 0.46 -17.59
C GLY A 91 34.53 1.65 -16.63
N HIS A 92 33.47 2.47 -16.65
CA HIS A 92 33.35 3.69 -15.85
C HIS A 92 32.05 3.65 -15.05
N TRP A 93 32.06 4.20 -13.83
CA TRP A 93 30.85 4.26 -13.03
C TRP A 93 29.94 5.40 -13.54
N PRO A 94 28.61 5.21 -13.60
CA PRO A 94 27.73 6.28 -14.04
C PRO A 94 27.77 7.45 -13.04
N GLY A 95 28.21 8.62 -13.51
CA GLY A 95 28.29 9.86 -12.72
C GLY A 95 29.71 10.33 -12.37
N GLU A 96 30.74 9.59 -12.79
CA GLU A 96 32.14 10.05 -12.80
C GLU A 96 32.48 10.89 -14.05
#